data_AF-A0A9J7KPW0-F1
#
_entry.id   AF-A0A9J7KPW0-F1
#
_cell.length_a   1.000
_cell.length_b   1.000
_cell.length_c   1.000
_cell.angle_alpha   90.00
_cell.angle_beta   90.00
_cell.angle_gamma   90.00
#
_symmetry.space_group_name_H-M   'P 1'
#
loop_
_entity.id
_entity.type
_entity.pdbx_description
1 polymer ?
#
loop_
_entity_poly.entity_id
_entity_poly.type
_entity_poly.pdbx_seq_one_letter_code
_entity_poly.pdbx_strand_id
1 'polypeptide(L)'
;MDTLEMAMVFMETTNVTCQEILYMNPRAGKYIRCSYSEEDLPYISLTTAISGNNFYIGTEEPKGTDHLAVLEYSHAGNVWQRANMSTFQKPDMSRKSEIDEFLLEVDEILYYVFVERENISTSVWIRKYNRHTDQWQECSQLKIRMPNYLRNHSYHTVVSCGPHIYFLMKPQMHRYDPSQDRWCKLTPPKLEFCTTVAMGTEIFCTDREFSKTMVYDTKSDRWQVRQGWPNPRPVNLDNTILPYFFVLENQLHVWVEAFTISSLQTTNNLVYVYDKFTDTWRDLEATMPSGEYLTPDSSLPVACMYLPCLTAKGTDLSTACL
;
A
#
# COMPACT_ATOMS: atom_id res chain seq x y z
N MET A 1 -1.64 -27.41 7.13
CA MET A 1 -1.80 -26.23 8.00
C MET A 1 -2.75 -25.31 7.27
N ASP A 2 -3.79 -24.83 7.95
CA ASP A 2 -4.86 -24.02 7.34
C ASP A 2 -4.44 -22.55 7.25
N THR A 3 -3.35 -22.31 6.53
CA THR A 3 -2.82 -20.98 6.28
C THR A 3 -3.06 -20.59 4.83
N LEU A 4 -3.41 -19.33 4.57
CA LEU A 4 -3.67 -18.82 3.23
C LEU A 4 -3.11 -17.41 3.10
N GLU A 5 -2.42 -17.13 2.00
CA GLU A 5 -1.99 -15.77 1.70
C GLU A 5 -3.21 -14.91 1.36
N MET A 6 -3.34 -13.75 2.00
CA MET A 6 -4.48 -12.85 1.83
C MET A 6 -4.01 -11.40 1.80
N ALA A 7 -4.59 -10.61 0.89
CA ALA A 7 -4.46 -9.16 0.87
C ALA A 7 -5.39 -8.53 1.90
N MET A 8 -4.93 -7.49 2.58
CA MET A 8 -5.69 -6.72 3.56
C MET A 8 -6.16 -5.41 2.95
N VAL A 9 -7.45 -5.11 3.09
CA VAL A 9 -8.11 -3.90 2.58
C VAL A 9 -8.87 -3.25 3.72
N PHE A 10 -8.65 -1.96 3.98
CA PHE A 10 -9.46 -1.22 4.92
C PHE A 10 -10.80 -0.85 4.29
N MET A 11 -11.87 -0.97 5.05
CA MET A 11 -13.22 -0.61 4.61
C MET A 11 -13.64 0.70 5.27
N GLU A 12 -14.34 1.54 4.52
CA GLU A 12 -14.96 2.74 5.07
C GLU A 12 -16.18 2.30 5.88
N THR A 13 -16.20 2.68 7.16
CA THR A 13 -17.30 2.36 8.05
C THR A 13 -18.15 3.61 8.26
N THR A 14 -19.47 3.48 8.08
CA THR A 14 -20.42 4.53 8.46
C THR A 14 -20.52 4.70 9.98
N ASN A 15 -19.95 3.76 10.75
CA ASN A 15 -19.94 3.77 12.19
C ASN A 15 -18.54 4.12 12.72
N VAL A 16 -18.41 5.33 13.27
CA VAL A 16 -17.16 5.89 13.81
C VAL A 16 -16.54 5.03 14.92
N THR A 17 -17.31 4.12 15.53
CA THR A 17 -16.85 3.32 16.68
C THR A 17 -16.19 1.99 16.32
N CYS A 18 -16.23 1.58 15.04
CA CYS A 18 -15.63 0.32 14.59
C CYS A 18 -14.89 0.51 13.27
N GLN A 19 -13.74 -0.13 13.14
CA GLN A 19 -13.02 -0.25 11.88
C GLN A 19 -13.24 -1.64 11.27
N GLU A 20 -13.49 -1.69 9.97
CA GLU A 20 -13.64 -2.95 9.24
C GLU A 20 -12.44 -3.19 8.33
N ILE A 21 -11.94 -4.42 8.37
CA ILE A 21 -10.87 -4.89 7.50
C ILE A 21 -11.38 -6.10 6.73
N LEU A 22 -11.19 -6.07 5.41
CA LEU A 22 -11.39 -7.22 4.54
C LEU A 22 -10.05 -7.90 4.28
N TYR A 23 -9.98 -9.19 4.59
CA TYR A 23 -8.91 -10.07 4.15
C TYR A 23 -9.41 -10.87 2.94
N MET A 24 -8.68 -10.83 1.84
CA MET A 24 -9.09 -11.46 0.60
C MET A 24 -8.00 -12.31 -0.05
N ASN A 25 -8.39 -13.47 -0.57
CA ASN A 25 -7.67 -14.20 -1.60
C ASN A 25 -8.65 -14.45 -2.76
N PRO A 26 -8.65 -13.60 -3.80
CA PRO A 26 -9.59 -13.72 -4.91
C PRO A 26 -9.38 -14.98 -5.73
N ARG A 27 -8.16 -15.54 -5.79
CA ARG A 27 -7.88 -16.81 -6.50
C ARG A 27 -8.49 -18.01 -5.79
N ALA A 28 -8.51 -17.99 -4.45
CA ALA A 28 -9.15 -19.00 -3.63
C ALA A 28 -10.65 -18.75 -3.42
N GLY A 29 -11.19 -17.62 -3.91
CA GLY A 29 -12.57 -17.21 -3.65
C GLY A 29 -12.86 -16.98 -2.16
N LYS A 30 -11.84 -16.59 -1.38
CA LYS A 30 -11.94 -16.45 0.08
C LYS A 30 -11.90 -14.99 0.51
N TYR A 31 -12.93 -14.59 1.25
CA TYR A 31 -13.15 -13.22 1.70
C TYR A 31 -13.63 -13.27 3.14
N ILE A 32 -12.87 -12.70 4.06
CA ILE A 32 -13.17 -12.70 5.49
C ILE A 32 -13.18 -11.26 5.97
N ARG A 33 -14.33 -10.81 6.45
CA ARG A 33 -14.48 -9.47 7.04
C ARG A 33 -14.31 -9.56 8.55
N CYS A 34 -13.45 -8.72 9.10
CA CYS A 34 -13.27 -8.57 10.55
C CYS A 34 -13.62 -7.14 10.96
N SER A 35 -14.34 -7.02 12.07
CA SER A 35 -14.67 -5.73 12.70
C SER A 35 -13.88 -5.60 14.00
N TYR A 36 -13.25 -4.46 14.20
CA TYR A 36 -12.47 -4.11 15.38
C TYR A 36 -13.09 -2.90 16.06
N SER A 37 -13.15 -2.90 17.39
CA SER A 37 -13.55 -1.73 18.17
C SER A 37 -12.45 -0.66 18.10
N GLU A 38 -12.79 0.59 18.41
CA GLU A 38 -11.81 1.68 18.55
C GLU A 38 -10.71 1.37 19.59
N GLU A 39 -11.02 0.56 20.62
CA GLU A 39 -10.04 0.11 21.61
C GLU A 39 -9.05 -0.92 21.04
N ASP A 40 -9.54 -1.84 20.21
CA ASP A 40 -8.72 -2.86 19.55
C ASP A 40 -7.85 -2.23 18.44
N LEU A 41 -8.43 -1.29 17.69
CA LEU A 41 -7.79 -0.66 16.53
C LEU A 41 -8.14 0.84 16.49
N PRO A 42 -7.32 1.69 17.12
CA PRO A 42 -7.53 3.13 17.14
C PRO A 42 -7.36 3.75 15.75
N TYR A 43 -7.68 5.04 15.62
CA TYR A 43 -7.59 5.77 14.35
C TYR A 43 -6.22 5.54 13.68
N ILE A 44 -6.27 4.97 12.47
CA ILE A 44 -5.11 4.49 11.74
C ILE A 44 -4.49 5.65 10.96
N SER A 45 -3.17 5.84 11.09
CA SER A 45 -2.40 6.43 9.99
C SER A 45 -2.16 5.29 8.99
N LEU A 46 -2.59 5.44 7.73
CA LEU A 46 -2.69 4.39 6.69
C LEU A 46 -1.35 3.77 6.24
N THR A 47 -0.35 3.79 7.10
CA THR A 47 0.94 3.15 6.87
C THR A 47 0.88 1.69 7.28
N THR A 48 1.14 0.79 6.32
CA THR A 48 1.15 -0.65 6.58
C THR A 48 2.47 -1.24 6.10
N ALA A 49 3.10 -2.07 6.95
CA ALA A 49 4.25 -2.88 6.57
C ALA A 49 3.95 -4.35 6.85
N ILE A 50 4.64 -5.22 6.12
CA ILE A 50 4.67 -6.65 6.42
C ILE A 50 6.10 -6.99 6.77
N SER A 51 6.29 -7.64 7.90
CA SER A 51 7.60 -8.14 8.32
C SER A 51 7.44 -9.51 8.97
N GLY A 52 8.17 -10.51 8.46
CA GLY A 52 8.12 -11.86 9.01
C GLY A 52 6.70 -12.45 9.08
N ASN A 53 5.86 -12.13 8.09
CA ASN A 53 4.45 -12.53 8.00
C ASN A 53 3.48 -11.85 8.97
N ASN A 54 3.94 -10.86 9.74
CA ASN A 54 3.07 -10.02 10.58
C ASN A 54 2.79 -8.68 9.91
N PHE A 55 1.57 -8.18 10.09
CA PHE A 55 1.21 -6.82 9.68
C PHE A 55 1.60 -5.84 10.79
N TYR A 56 2.17 -4.72 10.38
CA TYR A 56 2.46 -3.59 11.23
C TYR A 56 1.74 -2.36 10.71
N ILE A 57 1.15 -1.58 11.62
CA ILE A 57 0.44 -0.35 11.31
C ILE A 57 0.96 0.78 12.20
N GLY A 58 1.19 1.96 11.63
CA GLY A 58 1.45 3.17 12.41
C GLY A 58 0.16 3.75 13.00
N THR A 59 0.16 4.08 14.28
CA THR A 59 -0.97 4.75 14.93
C THR A 59 -0.50 5.92 15.80
N GLU A 60 -1.34 6.92 15.93
CA GLU A 60 -1.10 8.03 16.85
C GLU A 60 -1.37 7.57 18.29
N GLU A 61 -0.49 7.93 19.21
CA GLU A 61 -0.78 7.73 20.62
C GLU A 61 -1.98 8.59 21.08
N PRO A 62 -2.70 8.17 22.13
CA PRO A 62 -3.85 8.91 22.64
C PRO A 62 -3.56 10.40 22.88
N LYS A 63 -4.57 11.21 22.56
CA LYS A 63 -4.62 12.70 22.50
C LYS A 63 -3.48 13.45 23.18
N GLY A 64 -2.69 14.15 22.34
CA GLY A 64 -1.84 15.28 22.75
C GLY A 64 -0.33 15.02 22.68
N THR A 65 0.08 13.86 22.18
CA THR A 65 1.49 13.58 21.91
C THR A 65 1.74 13.59 20.41
N ASP A 66 2.80 14.27 19.98
CA ASP A 66 3.30 14.16 18.60
C ASP A 66 4.08 12.85 18.44
N HIS A 67 3.59 11.75 19.00
CA HIS A 67 4.26 10.45 19.02
C HIS A 67 3.44 9.40 18.27
N LEU A 68 4.14 8.64 17.45
CA LEU A 68 3.62 7.49 16.73
C LEU A 68 4.06 6.21 17.44
N ALA A 69 3.10 5.30 17.60
CA ALA A 69 3.32 3.93 18.02
C ALA A 69 3.11 2.99 16.82
N VAL A 70 3.63 1.77 16.93
CA VAL A 70 3.40 0.72 15.95
C VAL A 70 2.51 -0.35 16.58
N LEU A 71 1.44 -0.73 15.88
CA LEU A 71 0.63 -1.90 16.19
C LEU A 71 1.12 -3.08 15.37
N GLU A 72 1.08 -4.27 15.95
CA GLU A 72 1.35 -5.55 15.30
C GLU A 72 0.09 -6.40 15.33
N TYR A 73 -0.21 -7.07 14.21
CA TYR A 73 -1.29 -8.03 14.14
C TYR A 73 -0.88 -9.39 14.70
N SER A 74 -1.59 -9.86 15.73
CA SER A 74 -1.42 -11.19 16.30
C SER A 74 -2.36 -12.19 15.63
N HIS A 75 -1.81 -13.06 14.79
CA HIS A 75 -2.54 -14.13 14.11
C HIS A 75 -3.28 -15.08 15.06
N ALA A 76 -2.70 -15.36 16.22
CA ALA A 76 -3.27 -16.34 17.17
C ALA A 76 -4.58 -15.84 17.80
N GLY A 77 -4.71 -14.53 18.01
CA GLY A 77 -5.87 -13.93 18.65
C GLY A 77 -6.80 -13.15 17.72
N ASN A 78 -6.39 -12.88 16.48
CA ASN A 78 -7.04 -11.88 15.62
C ASN A 78 -7.22 -10.55 16.37
N VAL A 79 -6.11 -10.07 16.94
CA VAL A 79 -6.05 -8.84 17.73
C VAL A 79 -4.89 -7.99 17.24
N TRP A 80 -5.12 -6.69 17.21
CA TRP A 80 -4.06 -5.71 17.08
C TRP A 80 -3.56 -5.39 18.48
N GLN A 81 -2.25 -5.38 18.64
CA GLN A 81 -1.61 -5.08 19.90
C GLN A 81 -0.44 -4.15 19.66
N ARG A 82 -0.07 -3.39 20.69
CA ARG A 82 1.12 -2.56 20.62
C ARG A 82 2.34 -3.45 20.36
N ALA A 83 3.06 -3.18 19.27
CA ALA A 83 4.32 -3.82 19.00
C ALA A 83 5.29 -3.48 20.15
N ASN A 84 6.16 -4.42 20.51
CA ASN A 84 7.20 -4.18 21.50
C ASN A 84 8.32 -3.32 20.92
N MET A 85 7.98 -2.07 20.61
CA MET A 85 8.82 -1.09 19.94
C MET A 85 8.65 0.27 20.61
N SER A 86 9.76 1.00 20.75
CA SER A 86 9.74 2.41 21.14
C SER A 86 8.86 3.23 20.21
N THR A 87 8.21 4.25 20.78
CA THR A 87 7.54 5.29 19.99
C THR A 87 8.57 6.20 19.33
N PHE A 88 8.11 6.95 18.32
CA PHE A 88 8.93 7.96 17.68
C PHE A 88 8.11 9.21 17.44
N GLN A 89 8.79 10.35 17.37
CA GLN A 89 8.10 11.63 17.21
C GLN A 89 7.60 11.79 15.77
N LYS A 90 6.35 12.18 15.56
CA LYS A 90 5.82 12.60 14.27
C LYS A 90 6.64 13.80 13.74
N PRO A 91 6.77 13.96 12.41
CA PRO A 91 7.37 15.17 11.86
C PRO A 91 6.63 16.40 12.39
N ASP A 92 7.35 17.50 12.65
CA ASP A 92 6.71 18.77 13.06
C ASP A 92 5.79 19.23 11.94
N MET A 93 4.48 19.14 12.19
CA MET A 93 3.44 19.52 11.25
C MET A 93 3.34 21.04 11.20
N SER A 94 4.28 21.68 10.50
CA SER A 94 4.11 23.08 10.15
C SER A 94 2.78 23.21 9.38
N ARG A 95 1.96 24.22 9.71
CA ARG A 95 0.55 24.38 9.24
C ARG A 95 0.33 24.42 7.71
N LYS A 96 1.35 24.21 6.88
CA LYS A 96 1.30 24.38 5.42
C LYS A 96 1.87 23.21 4.60
N SER A 97 2.46 22.19 5.22
CA SER A 97 3.02 21.05 4.50
C SER A 97 2.01 19.90 4.42
N GLU A 98 1.83 19.33 3.22
CA GLU A 98 1.20 18.01 3.07
C GLU A 98 2.25 16.95 3.43
N ILE A 99 1.88 15.99 4.29
CA ILE A 99 2.75 14.88 4.69
C ILE A 99 2.09 13.58 4.30
N ASP A 100 2.82 12.78 3.55
CA ASP A 100 2.46 11.41 3.19
C ASP A 100 3.41 10.47 3.95
N GLU A 101 2.84 9.50 4.66
CA GLU A 101 3.57 8.60 5.54
C GLU A 101 3.57 7.19 4.94
N PHE A 102 4.65 6.45 5.16
CA PHE A 102 4.82 5.07 4.71
C PHE A 102 5.55 4.27 5.79
N LEU A 103 5.16 3.02 5.97
CA LEU A 103 5.86 2.05 6.79
C LEU A 103 6.19 0.88 5.89
N LEU A 104 7.43 0.39 5.91
CA LEU A 104 7.86 -0.70 5.04
C LEU A 104 8.99 -1.50 5.67
N GLU A 105 9.13 -2.75 5.26
CA GLU A 105 10.23 -3.62 5.67
C GLU A 105 11.30 -3.68 4.55
N VAL A 106 12.57 -3.61 4.96
CA VAL A 106 13.72 -4.04 4.15
C VAL A 106 14.65 -4.86 5.02
N ASP A 107 14.97 -6.08 4.58
CA ASP A 107 15.87 -7.01 5.27
C ASP A 107 15.54 -7.16 6.78
N GLU A 108 14.27 -7.42 7.10
CA GLU A 108 13.71 -7.57 8.46
C GLU A 108 13.79 -6.31 9.35
N ILE A 109 14.16 -5.17 8.77
CA ILE A 109 14.21 -3.88 9.45
C ILE A 109 13.00 -3.06 9.01
N LEU A 110 12.25 -2.53 9.99
CA LEU A 110 11.16 -1.59 9.72
C LEU A 110 11.72 -0.19 9.47
N TYR A 111 11.22 0.43 8.41
CA TYR A 111 11.49 1.80 8.04
C TYR A 111 10.18 2.58 8.05
N TYR A 112 10.20 3.71 8.75
CA TYR A 112 9.18 4.73 8.65
C TYR A 112 9.71 5.81 7.71
N VAL A 113 8.99 6.05 6.63
CA VAL A 113 9.34 7.03 5.60
C VAL A 113 8.23 8.05 5.55
N PHE A 114 8.57 9.33 5.53
CA PHE A 114 7.59 10.39 5.34
C PHE A 114 8.08 11.39 4.31
N VAL A 115 7.12 11.88 3.54
CA VAL A 115 7.33 12.79 2.42
C VAL A 115 6.68 14.11 2.78
N GLU A 116 7.51 15.11 3.03
CA GLU A 116 7.07 16.47 3.31
C GLU A 116 7.10 17.27 2.01
N ARG A 117 5.94 17.80 1.62
CA ARG A 117 5.78 18.64 0.43
C ARG A 117 5.65 20.11 0.83
N GLU A 118 6.70 20.88 0.52
CA GLU A 118 6.72 22.33 0.60
C GLU A 118 6.46 22.97 -0.77
N ASN A 119 6.25 24.29 -0.81
CA ASN A 119 5.93 25.02 -2.05
C ASN A 119 6.94 24.84 -3.20
N ILE A 120 8.22 24.59 -2.90
CA ILE A 120 9.32 24.51 -3.89
C ILE A 120 10.22 23.28 -3.70
N SER A 121 9.90 22.44 -2.71
CA SER A 121 10.75 21.34 -2.26
C SER A 121 9.89 20.15 -1.87
N THR A 122 10.37 18.96 -2.17
CA THR A 122 9.90 17.71 -1.57
C THR A 122 11.06 17.14 -0.76
N SER A 123 10.81 16.85 0.50
CA SER A 123 11.76 16.25 1.42
C SER A 123 11.30 14.86 1.77
N VAL A 124 12.12 13.85 1.48
CA VAL A 124 11.87 12.47 1.91
C VAL A 124 12.78 12.16 3.08
N TRP A 125 12.16 11.81 4.19
CA TRP A 125 12.82 11.50 5.44
C TRP A 125 12.63 10.02 5.75
N ILE A 126 13.64 9.40 6.33
CA ILE A 126 13.63 7.98 6.68
C ILE A 126 14.08 7.83 8.13
N ARG A 127 13.36 6.99 8.87
CA ARG A 127 13.79 6.44 10.15
C ARG A 127 13.80 4.92 10.09
N LYS A 128 14.86 4.31 10.60
CA LYS A 128 14.97 2.86 10.71
C LYS A 128 14.83 2.43 12.17
N TYR A 129 14.11 1.35 12.42
CA TYR A 129 14.00 0.79 13.76
C TYR A 129 15.17 -0.15 14.07
N ASN A 130 15.90 0.12 15.15
CA ASN A 130 16.97 -0.74 15.62
C ASN A 130 16.47 -1.62 16.77
N ARG A 131 16.20 -2.90 16.45
CA ARG A 131 15.75 -3.93 17.41
C ARG A 131 16.70 -4.14 18.60
N HIS A 132 18.00 -3.89 18.44
CA HIS A 132 18.98 -4.12 19.52
C HIS A 132 18.97 -3.01 20.57
N THR A 133 18.66 -1.78 20.16
CA THR A 133 18.63 -0.62 21.06
C THR A 133 17.21 -0.20 21.42
N ASP A 134 16.20 -0.81 20.78
CA ASP A 134 14.80 -0.39 20.82
C ASP A 134 14.64 1.11 20.55
N GLN A 135 15.20 1.58 19.43
CA GLN A 135 15.17 2.99 19.06
C GLN A 135 15.01 3.19 17.56
N TRP A 136 14.30 4.25 17.19
CA TRP A 136 14.23 4.76 15.83
C TRP A 136 15.40 5.70 15.55
N GLN A 137 16.13 5.44 14.46
CA GLN A 137 17.31 6.20 14.08
C GLN A 137 17.05 6.94 12.77
N GLU A 138 17.35 8.24 12.75
CA GLU A 138 17.27 9.04 11.54
C GLU A 138 18.32 8.59 10.52
N CYS A 139 17.89 8.52 9.27
CA CYS A 139 18.70 8.18 8.12
C CYS A 139 18.87 9.41 7.22
N SER A 140 19.73 9.29 6.22
CA SER A 140 19.99 10.34 5.24
C SER A 140 18.71 10.78 4.53
N GLN A 141 18.50 12.09 4.51
CA GLN A 141 17.36 12.74 3.89
C GLN A 141 17.59 12.95 2.39
N LEU A 142 16.52 12.83 1.60
CA LEU A 142 16.50 13.25 0.20
C LEU A 142 15.76 14.58 0.06
N LYS A 143 16.41 15.59 -0.54
CA LYS A 143 15.80 16.87 -0.86
C LYS A 143 15.69 17.04 -2.37
N ILE A 144 14.49 17.23 -2.86
CA ILE A 144 14.19 17.41 -4.28
C ILE A 144 13.61 18.79 -4.48
N ARG A 145 14.23 19.58 -5.36
CA ARG A 145 13.71 20.87 -5.76
C ARG A 145 12.64 20.68 -6.85
N MET A 146 11.48 21.28 -6.64
CA MET A 146 10.36 21.20 -7.56
C MET A 146 10.19 22.45 -8.41
N PRO A 147 9.99 22.31 -9.73
CA PRO A 147 9.46 23.38 -10.56
C PRO A 147 8.02 23.74 -10.12
N ASN A 148 7.72 25.03 -10.03
CA ASN A 148 6.43 25.55 -9.56
C ASN A 148 5.18 25.01 -10.31
N TYR A 149 5.33 24.50 -11.54
CA TYR A 149 4.21 24.01 -12.35
C TYR A 149 3.82 22.55 -12.07
N LEU A 150 4.62 21.78 -11.31
CA LEU A 150 4.33 20.38 -10.97
C LEU A 150 3.60 20.21 -9.61
N ARG A 151 3.13 21.33 -9.05
CA ARG A 151 2.66 21.46 -7.67
C ARG A 151 1.47 20.56 -7.30
N ASN A 152 0.51 20.39 -8.21
CA ASN A 152 -0.82 19.89 -7.83
C ASN A 152 -1.15 18.47 -8.35
N HIS A 153 -0.21 17.79 -9.03
CA HIS A 153 -0.53 16.54 -9.76
C HIS A 153 0.57 15.47 -9.69
N SER A 154 1.55 15.60 -8.79
CA SER A 154 2.59 14.58 -8.67
C SER A 154 2.21 13.56 -7.60
N TYR A 155 1.52 12.50 -8.03
CA TYR A 155 1.50 11.25 -7.27
C TYR A 155 2.93 10.82 -6.96
N HIS A 156 3.13 10.39 -5.73
CA HIS A 156 4.38 9.82 -5.27
C HIS A 156 4.10 8.62 -4.37
N THR A 157 5.08 7.76 -4.24
CA THR A 157 4.97 6.55 -3.44
C THR A 157 6.36 6.08 -3.02
N VAL A 158 6.38 5.25 -1.99
CA VAL A 158 7.57 4.58 -1.50
C VAL A 158 7.32 3.09 -1.55
N VAL A 159 8.27 2.33 -2.11
CA VAL A 159 8.21 0.86 -2.16
C VAL A 159 9.53 0.25 -1.74
N SER A 160 9.49 -0.86 -0.99
CA SER A 160 10.66 -1.71 -0.80
C SER A 160 10.79 -2.68 -1.98
N CYS A 161 12.00 -2.86 -2.51
CA CYS A 161 12.28 -3.85 -3.54
C CYS A 161 13.71 -4.40 -3.39
N GLY A 162 13.80 -5.68 -3.01
CA GLY A 162 15.06 -6.27 -2.55
C GLY A 162 15.61 -5.51 -1.33
N PRO A 163 16.93 -5.26 -1.25
CA PRO A 163 17.55 -4.64 -0.07
C PRO A 163 17.49 -3.10 -0.10
N HIS A 164 16.55 -2.51 -0.85
CA HIS A 164 16.49 -1.07 -1.08
C HIS A 164 15.08 -0.51 -0.95
N ILE A 165 15.02 0.79 -0.66
CA ILE A 165 13.80 1.59 -0.65
C ILE A 165 13.81 2.48 -1.89
N TYR A 166 12.71 2.52 -2.62
CA TYR A 166 12.55 3.35 -3.80
C TYR A 166 11.50 4.41 -3.55
N PHE A 167 11.85 5.65 -3.85
CA PHE A 167 10.92 6.77 -3.88
C PHE A 167 10.63 7.12 -5.33
N LEU A 168 9.36 7.06 -5.71
CA LEU A 168 8.88 7.35 -7.06
C LEU A 168 8.01 8.59 -7.00
N MET A 169 8.20 9.49 -7.95
CA MET A 169 7.41 10.71 -8.10
C MET A 169 7.67 11.29 -9.47
N LYS A 170 6.68 11.49 -10.34
CA LYS A 170 6.97 12.04 -11.68
C LYS A 170 7.55 13.47 -11.57
N PRO A 171 8.73 13.81 -12.16
CA PRO A 171 9.54 13.05 -13.12
C PRO A 171 10.89 12.51 -12.53
N GLN A 172 10.93 12.12 -11.27
CA GLN A 172 12.12 11.65 -10.56
C GLN A 172 11.90 10.30 -9.89
N MET A 173 12.97 9.52 -9.81
CA MET A 173 13.01 8.29 -9.04
C MET A 173 14.33 8.23 -8.32
N HIS A 174 14.30 7.81 -7.07
CA HIS A 174 15.48 7.71 -6.23
C HIS A 174 15.45 6.38 -5.47
N ARG A 175 16.63 5.83 -5.21
CA ARG A 175 16.81 4.63 -4.42
C ARG A 175 17.65 4.96 -3.21
N TYR A 176 17.16 4.60 -2.04
CA TYR A 176 17.91 4.62 -0.80
C TYR A 176 18.56 3.24 -0.60
N ASP A 177 19.87 3.27 -0.35
CA ASP A 177 20.69 2.11 0.03
C ASP A 177 20.90 2.14 1.54
N PRO A 178 20.22 1.26 2.31
CA PRO A 178 20.35 1.21 3.76
C PRO A 178 21.76 0.88 4.26
N SER A 179 22.56 0.17 3.46
CA SER A 179 23.92 -0.22 3.85
C SER A 179 24.90 0.96 3.80
N GLN A 180 24.61 1.94 2.94
CA GLN A 180 25.43 3.14 2.73
C GLN A 180 24.81 4.39 3.35
N ASP A 181 23.57 4.29 3.86
CA ASP A 181 22.75 5.42 4.28
C ASP A 181 22.74 6.52 3.20
N ARG A 182 22.39 6.16 1.96
CA ARG A 182 22.52 7.10 0.83
C ARG A 182 21.46 6.94 -0.23
N TRP A 183 21.01 8.09 -0.76
CA TRP A 183 20.15 8.17 -1.93
C TRP A 183 20.93 8.26 -3.24
N CYS A 184 20.46 7.53 -4.25
CA CYS A 184 20.95 7.58 -5.63
C CYS A 184 19.79 7.87 -6.58
N LYS A 185 20.02 8.76 -7.55
CA LYS A 185 19.04 9.06 -8.60
C LYS A 185 18.99 7.92 -9.62
N LEU A 186 17.79 7.61 -10.09
CA LEU A 186 17.50 6.56 -11.08
C LEU A 186 16.69 7.09 -12.26
N THR A 187 16.47 6.22 -13.24
CA THR A 187 15.60 6.51 -14.37
C THR A 187 14.13 6.53 -13.92
N PRO A 188 13.41 7.66 -14.06
CA PRO A 188 12.02 7.78 -13.63
C PRO A 188 11.03 7.09 -14.60
N PRO A 189 9.83 6.72 -14.13
CA PRO A 189 8.77 6.25 -15.02
C PRO A 189 8.35 7.36 -15.98
N LYS A 190 8.05 6.98 -17.23
CA LYS A 190 7.55 7.88 -18.27
C LYS A 190 6.01 7.94 -18.29
N LEU A 191 5.40 7.78 -17.12
CA LEU A 191 3.96 7.69 -16.92
C LEU A 191 3.59 8.43 -15.64
N GLU A 192 2.39 8.99 -15.62
CA GLU A 192 1.78 9.46 -14.37
C GLU A 192 1.16 8.26 -13.67
N PHE A 193 1.88 7.70 -12.71
CA PHE A 193 1.43 6.51 -12.03
C PHE A 193 0.46 6.86 -10.90
N CYS A 194 -0.48 5.96 -10.61
CA CYS A 194 -1.41 6.08 -9.47
C CYS A 194 -1.24 4.95 -8.44
N THR A 195 -0.66 3.81 -8.83
CA THR A 195 -0.36 2.70 -7.92
C THR A 195 1.01 2.12 -8.28
N THR A 196 1.69 1.53 -7.31
CA THR A 196 3.00 0.89 -7.50
C THR A 196 3.16 -0.27 -6.53
N VAL A 197 3.74 -1.37 -7.02
CA VAL A 197 4.09 -2.52 -6.17
C VAL A 197 5.42 -3.11 -6.61
N ALA A 198 6.15 -3.71 -5.67
CA ALA A 198 7.34 -4.48 -5.97
C ALA A 198 7.02 -5.99 -6.00
N MET A 199 7.58 -6.71 -6.96
CA MET A 199 7.51 -8.16 -7.05
C MET A 199 8.90 -8.71 -7.37
N GLY A 200 9.51 -9.39 -6.39
CA GLY A 200 10.90 -9.83 -6.51
C GLY A 200 11.86 -8.64 -6.70
N THR A 201 12.55 -8.59 -7.85
CA THR A 201 13.51 -7.51 -8.19
C THR A 201 12.95 -6.50 -9.18
N GLU A 202 11.64 -6.51 -9.42
CA GLU A 202 10.95 -5.65 -10.37
C GLU A 202 9.95 -4.75 -9.64
N ILE A 203 9.79 -3.51 -10.14
CA ILE A 203 8.78 -2.56 -9.63
C ILE A 203 7.78 -2.30 -10.75
N PHE A 204 6.49 -2.46 -10.44
CA PHE A 204 5.38 -2.29 -11.36
C PHE A 204 4.61 -1.04 -11.01
N CYS A 205 4.23 -0.24 -12.01
CA CYS A 205 3.32 0.88 -11.82
C CYS A 205 2.36 1.02 -13.02
N THR A 206 1.24 1.69 -12.81
CA THR A 206 0.27 2.01 -13.87
C THR A 206 -0.31 3.40 -13.68
N ASP A 207 -0.85 3.97 -14.76
CA ASP A 207 -1.70 5.16 -14.73
C ASP A 207 -3.11 4.87 -14.23
N ARG A 208 -3.85 5.94 -13.98
CA ARG A 208 -5.21 5.93 -13.44
C ARG A 208 -6.19 5.23 -14.37
N GLU A 209 -6.01 5.39 -15.67
CA GLU A 209 -6.83 4.74 -16.70
C GLU A 209 -6.49 3.25 -16.88
N PHE A 210 -5.47 2.75 -16.17
CA PHE A 210 -4.90 1.43 -16.36
C PHE A 210 -4.55 1.13 -17.83
N SER A 211 -4.17 2.17 -18.59
CA SER A 211 -3.90 2.08 -20.02
C SER A 211 -2.57 1.40 -20.31
N LYS A 212 -1.60 1.52 -19.37
CA LYS A 212 -0.25 0.97 -19.51
C LYS A 212 0.27 0.49 -18.17
N THR A 213 0.80 -0.73 -18.15
CA THR A 213 1.64 -1.20 -17.05
C THR A 213 3.09 -0.90 -17.41
N MET A 214 3.85 -0.30 -16.51
CA MET A 214 5.29 -0.14 -16.65
C MET A 214 6.02 -1.01 -15.62
N VAL A 215 7.12 -1.62 -16.05
CA VAL A 215 7.95 -2.49 -15.21
C VAL A 215 9.38 -1.95 -15.20
N TYR A 216 9.90 -1.71 -14.02
CA TYR A 216 11.26 -1.29 -13.78
C TYR A 216 12.12 -2.48 -13.40
N ASP A 217 13.21 -2.69 -14.15
CA ASP A 217 14.26 -3.63 -13.80
C ASP A 217 15.33 -2.91 -12.97
N THR A 218 15.41 -3.27 -11.69
CA THR A 218 16.34 -2.69 -10.71
C THR A 218 17.81 -2.94 -11.04
N LYS A 219 18.14 -3.96 -11.84
CA LYS A 219 19.52 -4.28 -12.23
C LYS A 219 20.00 -3.44 -13.39
N SER A 220 19.13 -3.17 -14.37
CA SER A 220 19.49 -2.44 -15.59
C SER A 220 19.13 -0.96 -15.56
N ASP A 221 18.45 -0.48 -14.51
CA ASP A 221 17.91 0.88 -14.39
C ASP A 221 17.05 1.28 -15.61
N ARG A 222 16.13 0.39 -16.00
CA ARG A 222 15.30 0.58 -17.19
C ARG A 222 13.84 0.26 -16.93
N TRP A 223 13.00 1.12 -17.47
CA TRP A 223 11.58 0.89 -17.58
C TRP A 223 11.24 0.22 -18.91
N GLN A 224 10.32 -0.73 -18.84
CA GLN A 224 9.71 -1.40 -19.98
C GLN A 224 8.20 -1.18 -19.92
N VAL A 225 7.57 -0.97 -21.07
CA VAL A 225 6.11 -0.88 -21.17
C VAL A 225 5.58 -2.28 -21.42
N ARG A 226 4.55 -2.65 -20.67
CA ARG A 226 3.78 -3.89 -20.75
C ARG A 226 2.33 -3.58 -21.07
N GLN A 227 1.56 -4.61 -21.39
CA GLN A 227 0.15 -4.43 -21.69
C GLN A 227 -0.60 -3.90 -20.45
N GLY A 228 -1.41 -2.86 -20.65
CA GLY A 228 -2.39 -2.38 -19.66
C GLY A 228 -3.67 -3.22 -19.70
N TRP A 229 -4.78 -2.60 -19.32
CA TRP A 229 -6.08 -3.25 -19.25
C TRP A 229 -6.48 -3.90 -20.60
N PRO A 230 -6.78 -5.21 -20.64
CA PRO A 230 -7.20 -5.93 -21.86
C PRO A 230 -8.50 -5.44 -22.47
N ASN A 231 -9.38 -4.78 -21.70
CA ASN A 231 -10.65 -4.29 -22.19
C ASN A 231 -10.86 -2.83 -21.75
N PRO A 232 -10.18 -1.87 -22.41
CA PRO A 232 -10.52 -0.47 -22.27
C PRO A 232 -11.84 -0.29 -23.01
N ARG A 233 -12.94 -0.79 -22.44
CA ARG A 233 -14.26 -0.47 -22.97
C ARG A 233 -14.32 1.06 -23.10
N PRO A 234 -15.13 1.63 -24.00
CA PRO A 234 -15.56 2.99 -23.83
C PRO A 234 -16.38 3.01 -22.55
N VAL A 235 -15.66 3.13 -21.44
CA VAL A 235 -16.17 3.54 -20.15
C VAL A 235 -16.94 4.79 -20.52
N ASN A 236 -18.27 4.75 -20.40
CA ASN A 236 -19.07 5.96 -20.52
C ASN A 236 -18.34 7.02 -19.70
N LEU A 237 -18.13 8.21 -20.28
CA LEU A 237 -17.28 9.30 -19.76
C LEU A 237 -17.53 9.65 -18.27
N ASP A 238 -18.60 9.11 -17.69
CA ASP A 238 -19.01 9.25 -16.31
C ASP A 238 -18.43 8.20 -15.33
N ASN A 239 -17.72 7.13 -15.76
CA ASN A 239 -17.11 6.22 -14.77
C ASN A 239 -15.62 6.48 -14.59
N THR A 240 -15.19 6.59 -13.34
CA THR A 240 -13.78 6.64 -12.96
C THR A 240 -13.32 5.24 -12.59
N ILE A 241 -12.11 4.88 -13.04
CA ILE A 241 -11.42 3.66 -12.64
C ILE A 241 -10.25 4.01 -11.72
N LEU A 242 -10.08 3.20 -10.67
CA LEU A 242 -8.92 3.26 -9.78
C LEU A 242 -8.29 1.85 -9.69
N PRO A 243 -7.09 1.65 -10.26
CA PRO A 243 -6.37 0.40 -10.12
C PRO A 243 -5.50 0.40 -8.86
N TYR A 244 -5.50 -0.73 -8.15
CA TYR A 244 -4.66 -1.00 -6.98
C TYR A 244 -3.83 -2.25 -7.23
N PHE A 245 -2.53 -2.10 -7.36
CA PHE A 245 -1.61 -3.22 -7.50
C PHE A 245 -1.33 -3.89 -6.16
N PHE A 246 -1.25 -5.22 -6.19
CA PHE A 246 -0.82 -6.04 -5.07
C PHE A 246 -0.18 -7.32 -5.57
N VAL A 247 0.67 -7.92 -4.74
CA VAL A 247 1.35 -9.19 -5.07
C VAL A 247 0.81 -10.26 -4.14
N LEU A 248 0.24 -11.29 -4.73
CA LEU A 248 -0.36 -12.43 -4.04
C LEU A 248 0.13 -13.70 -4.71
N GLU A 249 0.61 -14.67 -3.94
CA GLU A 249 1.13 -15.95 -4.41
C GLU A 249 2.21 -15.79 -5.49
N ASN A 250 3.10 -14.81 -5.26
CA ASN A 250 4.17 -14.40 -6.18
C ASN A 250 3.65 -14.07 -7.60
N GLN A 251 2.43 -13.55 -7.69
CA GLN A 251 1.81 -13.06 -8.92
C GLN A 251 1.31 -11.65 -8.72
N LEU A 252 1.52 -10.83 -9.76
CA LEU A 252 0.99 -9.48 -9.80
C LEU A 252 -0.51 -9.52 -10.06
N HIS A 253 -1.26 -8.85 -9.18
CA HIS A 253 -2.69 -8.67 -9.29
C HIS A 253 -3.02 -7.18 -9.35
N VAL A 254 -4.19 -6.88 -9.90
CA VAL A 254 -4.78 -5.55 -9.85
C VAL A 254 -6.23 -5.70 -9.44
N TRP A 255 -6.62 -4.95 -8.41
CA TRP A 255 -8.01 -4.71 -8.10
C TRP A 255 -8.40 -3.39 -8.76
N VAL A 256 -9.46 -3.43 -9.56
CA VAL A 256 -9.97 -2.30 -10.33
C VAL A 256 -11.32 -1.92 -9.74
N GLU A 257 -11.36 -0.77 -9.09
CA GLU A 257 -12.60 -0.17 -8.61
C GLU A 257 -13.19 0.70 -9.72
N ALA A 258 -14.45 0.45 -10.07
CA ALA A 258 -15.19 1.24 -11.05
C ALA A 258 -16.46 1.85 -10.40
N PHE A 259 -16.57 3.17 -10.43
CA PHE A 259 -17.74 3.89 -9.91
C PHE A 259 -18.26 4.89 -10.94
N THR A 260 -19.59 5.10 -10.93
CA THR A 260 -20.25 6.08 -11.79
C THR A 260 -20.35 7.40 -11.04
N ILE A 261 -19.81 8.48 -11.62
CA ILE A 261 -19.79 9.83 -11.04
C ILE A 261 -21.21 10.31 -10.71
N SER A 262 -22.21 9.92 -11.51
CA SER A 262 -23.60 10.34 -11.34
C SER A 262 -24.33 9.67 -10.17
N SER A 263 -23.89 8.51 -9.68
CA SER A 263 -24.54 7.81 -8.56
C SER A 263 -23.69 7.76 -7.29
N LEU A 264 -22.38 8.07 -7.37
CA LEU A 264 -21.41 7.83 -6.28
C LEU A 264 -21.45 6.39 -5.71
N GLN A 265 -22.13 5.47 -6.40
CA GLN A 265 -22.20 4.07 -6.04
C GLN A 265 -21.15 3.31 -6.84
N THR A 266 -20.32 2.54 -6.14
CA THR A 266 -19.38 1.60 -6.76
C THR A 266 -20.19 0.58 -7.54
N THR A 267 -20.00 0.56 -8.86
CA THR A 267 -20.84 -0.26 -9.73
C THR A 267 -20.24 -1.63 -9.97
N ASN A 268 -18.90 -1.75 -9.98
CA ASN A 268 -18.20 -3.02 -10.16
C ASN A 268 -16.80 -2.98 -9.54
N ASN A 269 -16.42 -4.10 -8.90
CA ASN A 269 -15.08 -4.37 -8.43
C ASN A 269 -14.56 -5.58 -9.21
N LEU A 270 -13.47 -5.40 -9.96
CA LEU A 270 -12.88 -6.45 -10.80
C LEU A 270 -11.48 -6.78 -10.31
N VAL A 271 -11.09 -8.05 -10.40
CA VAL A 271 -9.72 -8.46 -10.07
C VAL A 271 -9.10 -9.19 -11.25
N TYR A 272 -7.94 -8.71 -11.69
CA TYR A 272 -7.15 -9.35 -12.73
C TYR A 272 -5.82 -9.84 -12.18
N VAL A 273 -5.30 -10.91 -12.79
CA VAL A 273 -3.95 -11.43 -12.56
C VAL A 273 -3.10 -11.27 -13.81
N TYR A 274 -1.86 -10.84 -13.66
CA TYR A 274 -0.94 -10.65 -14.76
C TYR A 274 -0.18 -11.95 -15.07
N ASP A 275 -0.28 -12.42 -16.32
CA ASP A 275 0.51 -13.51 -16.85
C ASP A 275 1.77 -12.97 -17.54
N LYS A 276 2.92 -13.15 -16.88
CA LYS A 276 4.22 -12.69 -17.38
C LYS A 276 4.68 -13.43 -18.64
N PHE A 277 4.21 -14.66 -18.88
CA PHE A 277 4.63 -15.45 -20.05
C PHE A 277 3.94 -14.99 -21.32
N THR A 278 2.67 -14.60 -21.22
CA THR A 278 1.90 -14.09 -22.36
C THR A 278 1.85 -12.57 -22.42
N ASP A 279 2.33 -11.86 -21.39
CA ASP A 279 2.23 -10.40 -21.25
C ASP A 279 0.78 -9.90 -21.30
N THR A 280 -0.12 -10.62 -20.62
CA THR A 280 -1.56 -10.34 -20.62
C THR A 280 -2.16 -10.36 -19.22
N TRP A 281 -3.21 -9.57 -19.01
CA TRP A 281 -4.04 -9.67 -17.81
C TRP A 281 -5.21 -10.63 -18.05
N ARG A 282 -5.45 -11.52 -17.09
CA ARG A 282 -6.57 -12.45 -17.08
C ARG A 282 -7.55 -12.07 -15.98
N ASP A 283 -8.83 -12.00 -16.32
CA ASP A 283 -9.92 -11.80 -15.36
C ASP A 283 -10.01 -13.02 -14.43
N LEU A 284 -10.07 -12.80 -13.12
CA LEU A 284 -10.29 -13.88 -12.16
C LEU A 284 -11.78 -14.23 -11.99
N GLU A 285 -12.69 -13.46 -12.60
CA GLU A 285 -14.14 -13.55 -12.40
C GLU A 285 -14.51 -13.51 -10.91
N ALA A 286 -13.68 -12.81 -10.13
CA ALA A 286 -13.76 -12.69 -8.69
C ALA A 286 -14.64 -11.50 -8.33
N THR A 287 -15.72 -11.75 -7.57
CA THR A 287 -16.61 -10.71 -7.07
C THR A 287 -16.16 -10.28 -5.68
N MET A 288 -15.67 -9.05 -5.55
CA MET A 288 -15.40 -8.47 -4.24
C MET A 288 -16.72 -8.32 -3.45
N PRO A 289 -16.71 -8.51 -2.12
CA PRO A 289 -17.86 -8.21 -1.29
C PRO A 289 -18.38 -6.78 -1.49
N SER A 290 -19.68 -6.55 -1.23
CA SER A 290 -20.22 -5.19 -1.23
C SER A 290 -19.68 -4.38 -0.05
N GLY A 291 -19.25 -3.14 -0.30
CA GLY A 291 -18.83 -2.20 0.73
C GLY A 291 -18.11 -1.00 0.13
N GLU A 292 -17.95 0.04 0.95
CA GLU A 292 -17.08 1.17 0.65
C GLU A 292 -15.68 0.82 1.17
N TYR A 293 -14.67 1.07 0.34
CA TYR A 293 -13.30 0.69 0.63
C TYR A 293 -12.45 1.96 0.78
N LEU A 294 -11.64 2.00 1.83
CA LEU A 294 -10.64 3.05 1.96
C LEU A 294 -9.54 2.76 0.94
N THR A 295 -9.40 3.68 -0.02
CA THR A 295 -8.44 3.58 -1.10
C THR A 295 -7.02 3.66 -0.51
N PRO A 296 -6.21 2.58 -0.58
CA PRO A 296 -4.84 2.66 -0.09
C PRO A 296 -4.01 3.49 -1.07
N ASP A 297 -3.25 4.44 -0.54
CA ASP A 297 -2.49 5.42 -1.33
C ASP A 297 -1.35 4.80 -2.17
N SER A 298 -1.06 3.50 -2.07
CA SER A 298 -0.14 2.89 -3.06
C SER A 298 -0.10 1.38 -3.22
N SER A 299 -0.43 0.55 -2.23
CA SER A 299 -0.48 -0.91 -2.40
C SER A 299 -1.31 -1.61 -1.31
N LEU A 300 -1.79 -2.81 -1.60
CA LEU A 300 -2.44 -3.65 -0.59
C LEU A 300 -1.40 -4.55 0.09
N PRO A 301 -1.25 -4.50 1.41
CA PRO A 301 -0.37 -5.41 2.12
C PRO A 301 -0.94 -6.84 2.05
N VAL A 302 -0.08 -7.80 1.75
CA VAL A 302 -0.39 -9.25 1.66
C VAL A 302 0.43 -10.07 2.67
N ALA A 303 -0.23 -10.95 3.43
CA ALA A 303 0.48 -11.90 4.31
C ALA A 303 -0.24 -13.26 4.39
N CYS A 304 0.46 -14.28 4.87
CA CYS A 304 -0.07 -15.61 5.13
C CYS A 304 -0.86 -15.63 6.45
N MET A 305 -2.17 -15.76 6.34
CA MET A 305 -3.12 -15.75 7.45
C MET A 305 -3.42 -17.14 7.94
N TYR A 306 -3.49 -17.33 9.26
CA TYR A 306 -4.03 -18.55 9.86
C TYR A 306 -5.57 -18.50 9.89
N LEU A 307 -6.20 -19.24 8.98
CA LEU A 307 -7.63 -19.14 8.71
C LEU A 307 -8.51 -19.45 9.94
N PRO A 308 -8.24 -20.48 10.77
CA PRO A 308 -9.10 -20.79 11.91
C PRO A 308 -9.27 -19.64 12.90
N CYS A 309 -8.21 -18.88 13.18
CA CYS A 309 -8.29 -17.71 14.06
C CYS A 309 -8.98 -16.53 13.39
N LEU A 310 -8.77 -16.35 12.08
CA LEU A 310 -9.40 -15.28 11.32
C LEU A 310 -10.93 -15.47 11.26
N THR A 311 -11.37 -16.69 10.95
CA THR A 311 -12.80 -17.05 10.86
C THR A 311 -13.51 -17.08 12.21
N ALA A 312 -12.80 -17.30 13.33
CA ALA A 312 -13.42 -17.30 14.65
C ALA A 312 -13.99 -15.92 15.06
N LYS A 313 -13.39 -14.83 14.56
CA LYS A 313 -13.81 -13.44 14.85
C LYS A 313 -14.38 -12.73 13.62
N GLY A 314 -14.06 -13.20 12.42
CA GLY A 314 -14.56 -12.66 11.16
C GLY A 314 -15.73 -13.45 10.57
N THR A 315 -16.52 -12.80 9.72
CA THR A 315 -17.58 -13.45 8.95
C THR A 315 -16.99 -13.92 7.63
N ASP A 316 -16.99 -15.24 7.37
CA ASP A 316 -16.63 -15.78 6.05
C ASP A 316 -17.76 -15.47 5.06
N LEU A 317 -17.44 -14.71 4.01
CA LEU A 317 -18.39 -14.28 2.99
C LEU A 317 -18.42 -15.23 1.78
N SER A 318 -17.54 -16.24 1.74
CA SER A 318 -17.45 -17.20 0.62
C SER A 318 -18.66 -18.12 0.47
N THR A 319 -19.56 -18.15 1.46
CA THR A 319 -20.84 -18.89 1.41
C THR A 319 -22.06 -18.04 1.03
N ALA A 320 -21.90 -16.72 0.84
CA ALA A 320 -23.03 -15.80 0.62
C ALA A 320 -23.41 -15.60 -0.86
N CYS A 321 -22.78 -16.31 -1.79
CA CYS A 321 -23.14 -16.27 -3.21
C CYS A 321 -23.86 -17.56 -3.62
N LEU A 322 -25.19 -17.55 -3.52
CA LEU A 322 -26.11 -18.40 -4.28
C LEU A 322 -27.14 -17.53 -4.99
#